data_AF-A0A352ITP2-F1
#
_entry.id   AF-A0A352ITP2-F1
#
_cell.length_a   1.000
_cell.length_b   1.000
_cell.length_c   1.000
_cell.angle_alpha   90.00
_cell.angle_beta   90.00
_cell.angle_gamma   90.00
#
_symmetry.space_group_name_H-M   'P 1'
#
loop_
_entity.id
_entity.type
_entity.pdbx_description
1 polymer ?
#
loop_
_entity_poly.entity_id
_entity_poly.type
_entity_poly.pdbx_seq_one_letter_code
_entity_poly.pdbx_strand_id
1 'polypeptide(L)'
;RQAIREMNRVGMLIDMSHSAERSTLEAIELSERPVIISHANPASFHPAKRNKSDTVLRAIAESGGILGFSVYPFHLRNGPDCTLDEFCGMVADTAELMGIDHIGMGTDLCQAQPESVLTWMRNGRWTKAMDYGEGSQSNAGWPSPLAWFSDNRHFPTIVEGLRQKGFNHEEIDKIMGRNWLRQLTEGTRPAVNTAF
;
A
#
# COMPACT_ATOMS: atom_id res chain seq x y z
N ARG A 1 9.04 -5.56 18.78
CA ARG A 1 8.49 -6.43 19.86
C ARG A 1 7.63 -5.66 20.85
N GLN A 2 8.18 -4.85 21.77
CA GLN A 2 7.35 -4.12 22.77
C GLN A 2 6.33 -3.16 22.14
N ALA A 3 6.73 -2.39 21.12
CA ALA A 3 5.81 -1.51 20.38
C ALA A 3 4.64 -2.28 19.74
N ILE A 4 4.93 -3.43 19.10
CA ILE A 4 3.91 -4.31 18.49
C ILE A 4 2.91 -4.77 19.55
N ARG A 5 3.37 -5.22 20.72
CA ARG A 5 2.48 -5.64 21.81
C ARG A 5 1.58 -4.49 22.27
N GLU A 6 2.12 -3.29 22.40
CA GLU A 6 1.34 -2.13 22.83
C GLU A 6 0.33 -1.69 21.75
N MET A 7 0.71 -1.69 20.47
CA MET A 7 -0.21 -1.42 19.35
C MET A 7 -1.38 -2.40 19.34
N ASN A 8 -1.10 -3.69 19.53
CA ASN A 8 -2.12 -4.72 19.72
C ASN A 8 -2.98 -4.50 20.98
N ARG A 9 -2.42 -4.02 22.08
CA ARG A 9 -3.22 -3.73 23.28
C ARG A 9 -4.23 -2.60 23.03
N VAL A 10 -3.78 -1.51 22.41
CA VAL A 10 -4.58 -0.27 22.29
C VAL A 10 -5.55 -0.24 21.11
N GLY A 11 -5.45 -1.15 20.14
CA GLY A 11 -6.29 -1.02 18.93
C GLY A 11 -5.63 -0.22 17.82
N MET A 12 -4.32 -0.34 17.64
CA MET A 12 -3.59 0.35 16.58
C MET A 12 -3.13 -0.63 15.51
N LEU A 13 -3.51 -0.39 14.26
CA LEU A 13 -3.03 -1.15 13.12
C LEU A 13 -1.52 -0.92 12.92
N ILE A 14 -0.82 -1.99 12.55
CA ILE A 14 0.60 -1.96 12.21
C ILE A 14 0.72 -1.87 10.70
N ASP A 15 1.25 -0.76 10.20
CA ASP A 15 1.51 -0.55 8.77
C ASP A 15 2.99 -0.78 8.42
N MET A 16 3.23 -1.64 7.44
CA MET A 16 4.57 -2.06 7.01
C MET A 16 4.91 -1.61 5.58
N SER A 17 4.17 -0.64 5.02
CA SER A 17 4.44 -0.06 3.70
C SER A 17 5.89 0.40 3.55
N HIS A 18 6.43 1.07 4.57
CA HIS A 18 7.81 1.53 4.53
C HIS A 18 8.87 0.59 5.13
N SER A 19 8.47 -0.60 5.58
CA SER A 19 9.37 -1.52 6.25
C SER A 19 10.09 -2.46 5.28
N ALA A 20 11.30 -2.88 5.65
CA ALA A 20 12.03 -3.93 4.95
C ALA A 20 11.37 -5.29 5.14
N GLU A 21 11.56 -6.21 4.18
CA GLU A 21 10.94 -7.54 4.17
C GLU A 21 11.08 -8.29 5.49
N ARG A 22 12.32 -8.41 6.00
CA ARG A 22 12.58 -9.09 7.28
C ARG A 22 11.76 -8.50 8.43
N SER A 23 11.74 -7.17 8.56
CA SER A 23 10.97 -6.52 9.62
C SER A 23 9.47 -6.70 9.44
N THR A 24 8.97 -6.73 8.21
CA THR A 24 7.57 -7.03 7.89
C THR A 24 7.18 -8.43 8.32
N LEU A 25 7.99 -9.44 7.96
CA LEU A 25 7.75 -10.83 8.35
C LEU A 25 7.83 -11.02 9.87
N GLU A 26 8.82 -10.42 10.54
CA GLU A 26 8.91 -10.43 12.00
C GLU A 26 7.70 -9.72 12.65
N ALA A 27 7.18 -8.65 12.06
CA ALA A 27 5.99 -7.98 12.58
C ALA A 27 4.73 -8.84 12.44
N ILE A 28 4.58 -9.55 11.31
CA ILE A 28 3.50 -10.51 11.10
C ILE A 28 3.57 -11.64 12.14
N GLU A 29 4.76 -12.22 12.35
CA GLU A 29 4.96 -13.31 13.33
C GLU A 29 4.63 -12.87 14.77
N LEU A 30 4.94 -11.62 15.12
CA LEU A 30 4.80 -11.10 16.49
C LEU A 30 3.45 -10.47 16.79
N SER A 31 2.68 -10.12 15.77
CA SER A 31 1.41 -9.43 15.94
C SER A 31 0.29 -10.42 16.24
N GLU A 32 -0.53 -10.10 17.24
CA GLU A 32 -1.75 -10.85 17.55
C GLU A 32 -2.94 -10.39 16.68
N ARG A 33 -2.70 -9.44 15.76
CA ARG A 33 -3.69 -8.87 14.85
C ARG A 33 -3.13 -8.69 13.43
N PRO A 34 -4.00 -8.61 12.42
CA PRO A 34 -3.60 -8.38 11.05
C PRO A 34 -2.66 -7.18 10.89
N VAL A 35 -1.58 -7.40 10.14
CA VAL A 35 -0.64 -6.35 9.71
C VAL A 35 -1.07 -5.86 8.33
N ILE A 36 -0.95 -4.57 8.07
CA ILE A 36 -1.36 -3.96 6.80
C ILE A 36 -0.14 -3.45 6.02
N ILE A 37 -0.35 -3.31 4.71
CA ILE A 37 0.47 -2.49 3.83
C ILE A 37 -0.47 -1.46 3.24
N SER A 38 -0.49 -0.26 3.81
CA SER A 38 -1.42 0.81 3.38
C SER A 38 -1.19 1.29 1.95
N HIS A 39 0.04 1.26 1.44
CA HIS A 39 0.38 1.67 0.07
C HIS A 39 1.68 1.00 -0.43
N ALA A 40 1.56 0.07 -1.36
CA ALA A 40 2.66 -0.50 -2.14
C ALA A 40 2.12 -1.26 -3.35
N ASN A 41 3.00 -1.82 -4.19
CA ASN A 41 2.63 -2.74 -5.27
C ASN A 41 3.48 -4.04 -5.20
N PRO A 42 3.11 -5.11 -5.92
CA PRO A 42 3.92 -6.31 -6.04
C PRO A 42 5.24 -6.07 -6.77
N ALA A 43 6.34 -6.65 -6.28
CA ALA A 43 7.63 -6.62 -6.94
C ALA A 43 7.64 -7.44 -8.25
N SER A 44 6.74 -8.43 -8.35
CA SER A 44 6.45 -9.19 -9.58
C SER A 44 5.89 -8.32 -10.70
N PHE A 45 5.19 -7.21 -10.38
CA PHE A 45 4.74 -6.24 -11.38
C PHE A 45 5.86 -5.29 -11.82
N HIS A 46 6.58 -4.72 -10.86
CA HIS A 46 7.72 -3.82 -11.08
C HIS A 46 8.69 -3.87 -9.88
N PRO A 47 10.00 -4.11 -10.07
CA PRO A 47 10.96 -4.28 -8.98
C PRO A 47 11.47 -2.94 -8.40
N ALA A 48 10.55 -2.09 -7.90
CA ALA A 48 10.89 -0.89 -7.14
C ALA A 48 11.29 -1.22 -5.69
N LYS A 49 12.08 -0.37 -5.02
CA LYS A 49 12.53 -0.63 -3.63
C LYS A 49 11.37 -0.68 -2.62
N ARG A 50 10.23 -0.04 -2.92
CA ARG A 50 9.02 -0.03 -2.08
C ARG A 50 8.08 -1.19 -2.38
N ASN A 51 8.20 -1.80 -3.55
CA ASN A 51 7.35 -2.91 -3.93
C ASN A 51 7.70 -4.17 -3.13
N LYS A 52 6.70 -5.01 -2.89
CA LYS A 52 6.75 -6.10 -1.93
C LYS A 52 6.88 -7.43 -2.65
N SER A 53 7.71 -8.31 -2.12
CA SER A 53 7.84 -9.67 -2.66
C SER A 53 6.53 -10.44 -2.50
N ASP A 54 6.29 -11.39 -3.39
CA ASP A 54 5.12 -12.28 -3.28
C ASP A 54 5.13 -13.07 -1.95
N THR A 55 6.31 -13.32 -1.37
CA THR A 55 6.46 -13.91 -0.03
C THR A 55 5.80 -13.03 1.05
N VAL A 56 6.09 -11.72 1.05
CA VAL A 56 5.47 -10.77 1.98
C VAL A 56 3.96 -10.67 1.71
N LEU A 57 3.56 -10.60 0.45
CA LEU A 57 2.15 -10.45 0.09
C LEU A 57 1.30 -11.66 0.55
N ARG A 58 1.81 -12.89 0.34
CA ARG A 58 1.17 -14.10 0.88
C ARG A 58 1.09 -14.07 2.41
N ALA A 59 2.18 -13.73 3.09
CA ALA A 59 2.19 -13.65 4.55
C ALA A 59 1.20 -12.60 5.10
N ILE A 60 1.05 -11.45 4.43
CA ILE A 60 0.04 -10.45 4.78
C ILE A 60 -1.37 -11.04 4.64
N ALA A 61 -1.68 -11.68 3.52
CA ALA A 61 -2.98 -12.30 3.30
C ALA A 61 -3.29 -13.41 4.33
N GLU A 62 -2.33 -14.33 4.56
CA GLU A 62 -2.43 -15.40 5.55
C GLU A 62 -2.63 -14.89 6.98
N SER A 63 -2.08 -13.73 7.31
CA SER A 63 -2.28 -13.06 8.61
C SER A 63 -3.63 -12.35 8.74
N GLY A 64 -4.47 -12.39 7.70
CA GLY A 64 -5.74 -11.66 7.66
C GLY A 64 -5.58 -10.18 7.27
N GLY A 65 -4.40 -9.75 6.82
CA GLY A 65 -4.05 -8.37 6.50
C GLY A 65 -4.60 -7.86 5.17
N ILE A 66 -4.12 -6.69 4.74
CA ILE A 66 -4.51 -6.05 3.47
C ILE A 66 -3.33 -5.35 2.80
N LEU A 67 -3.28 -5.39 1.47
CA LEU A 67 -2.46 -4.51 0.62
C LEU A 67 -3.32 -3.40 0.01
N GLY A 68 -2.90 -2.15 0.19
CA GLY A 68 -3.40 -1.00 -0.56
C GLY A 68 -2.55 -0.71 -1.80
N PHE A 69 -3.16 -0.68 -2.98
CA PHE A 69 -2.46 -0.39 -4.23
C PHE A 69 -2.09 1.07 -4.36
N SER A 70 -0.80 1.30 -4.60
CA SER A 70 -0.22 2.61 -4.84
C SER A 70 -0.33 2.99 -6.31
N VAL A 71 -0.70 4.24 -6.57
CA VAL A 71 -0.63 4.86 -7.90
C VAL A 71 0.57 5.81 -8.03
N TYR A 72 1.45 5.85 -7.03
CA TYR A 72 2.69 6.62 -7.11
C TYR A 72 3.58 6.11 -8.25
N PRO A 73 3.95 6.96 -9.23
CA PRO A 73 4.61 6.50 -10.46
C PRO A 73 5.88 5.67 -10.25
N PHE A 74 6.71 5.98 -9.26
CA PHE A 74 7.91 5.17 -9.00
C PHE A 74 7.63 3.76 -8.49
N HIS A 75 6.39 3.44 -8.09
CA HIS A 75 5.97 2.09 -7.73
C HIS A 75 5.39 1.32 -8.92
N LEU A 76 5.26 1.95 -10.10
CA LEU A 76 4.58 1.42 -11.27
C LEU A 76 5.54 1.08 -12.40
N ARG A 77 5.22 0.01 -13.14
CA ARG A 77 5.86 -0.28 -14.43
C ARG A 77 5.64 0.91 -15.36
N ASN A 78 6.68 1.31 -16.11
CA ASN A 78 6.66 2.47 -17.02
C ASN A 78 6.42 3.83 -16.32
N GLY A 79 6.46 3.89 -14.99
CA GLY A 79 6.37 5.15 -14.27
C GLY A 79 5.10 5.96 -14.61
N PRO A 80 5.22 7.23 -15.02
CA PRO A 80 4.07 8.06 -15.38
C PRO A 80 3.32 7.57 -16.63
N ASP A 81 3.96 6.72 -17.45
CA ASP A 81 3.37 6.14 -18.67
C ASP A 81 2.67 4.79 -18.40
N CYS A 82 2.61 4.33 -17.14
CA CYS A 82 1.82 3.17 -16.76
C CYS A 82 0.37 3.35 -17.22
N THR A 83 -0.15 2.40 -17.98
CA THR A 83 -1.54 2.46 -18.46
C THR A 83 -2.53 1.99 -17.39
N LEU A 84 -3.79 2.41 -17.51
CA LEU A 84 -4.87 1.91 -16.65
C LEU A 84 -5.01 0.39 -16.78
N ASP A 85 -4.84 -0.15 -17.99
CA ASP A 85 -4.91 -1.59 -18.25
C ASP A 85 -3.80 -2.37 -17.52
N GLU A 86 -2.57 -1.85 -17.53
CA GLU A 86 -1.45 -2.44 -16.78
C GLU A 86 -1.68 -2.40 -15.27
N PHE A 87 -2.16 -1.26 -14.75
CA PHE A 87 -2.48 -1.12 -13.33
C PHE A 87 -3.60 -2.08 -12.90
N CYS A 88 -4.71 -2.12 -13.63
CA CYS A 88 -5.82 -3.03 -13.29
C CYS A 88 -5.45 -4.50 -13.53
N GLY A 89 -4.53 -4.80 -14.47
CA GLY A 89 -3.97 -6.14 -14.64
C GLY A 89 -3.16 -6.59 -13.43
N MET A 90 -2.29 -5.71 -12.91
CA MET A 90 -1.60 -5.95 -11.64
C MET A 90 -2.57 -6.22 -10.49
N VAL A 91 -3.68 -5.47 -10.41
CA VAL A 91 -4.71 -5.70 -9.37
C VAL A 91 -5.33 -7.10 -9.50
N ALA A 92 -5.62 -7.55 -10.73
CA ALA A 92 -6.14 -8.89 -11.00
C ALA A 92 -5.15 -9.99 -10.57
N ASP A 93 -3.90 -9.91 -11.01
CA ASP A 93 -2.85 -10.89 -10.65
C ASP A 93 -2.64 -10.94 -9.12
N THR A 94 -2.73 -9.78 -8.46
CA THR A 94 -2.59 -9.71 -7.00
C THR A 94 -3.82 -10.28 -6.28
N ALA A 95 -5.01 -10.14 -6.84
CA ALA A 95 -6.23 -10.75 -6.31
C ALA A 95 -6.14 -12.28 -6.36
N GLU A 96 -5.53 -12.87 -7.39
CA GLU A 96 -5.24 -14.31 -7.46
C GLU A 96 -4.23 -14.74 -6.40
N LEU A 97 -3.21 -13.91 -6.14
CA LEU A 97 -2.15 -14.18 -5.17
C LEU A 97 -2.62 -14.08 -3.71
N MET A 98 -3.35 -13.02 -3.36
CA MET A 98 -3.70 -12.67 -1.99
C MET A 98 -5.15 -13.00 -1.63
N GLY A 99 -6.01 -13.20 -2.62
CA GLY A 99 -7.46 -13.26 -2.44
C GLY A 99 -8.10 -11.87 -2.43
N ILE A 100 -9.31 -11.78 -2.98
CA ILE A 100 -10.04 -10.51 -3.16
C ILE A 100 -10.33 -9.79 -1.84
N ASP A 101 -10.39 -10.49 -0.71
CA ASP A 101 -10.65 -9.90 0.60
C ASP A 101 -9.42 -9.20 1.21
N HIS A 102 -8.23 -9.38 0.62
CA HIS A 102 -6.95 -8.90 1.17
C HIS A 102 -6.31 -7.78 0.35
N ILE A 103 -7.06 -7.16 -0.54
CA ILE A 103 -6.59 -6.07 -1.39
C ILE A 103 -7.52 -4.85 -1.31
N GLY A 104 -6.96 -3.66 -1.55
CA GLY A 104 -7.72 -2.41 -1.55
C GLY A 104 -6.93 -1.26 -2.17
N MET A 105 -7.49 -0.05 -2.12
CA MET A 105 -6.82 1.15 -2.64
C MET A 105 -5.94 1.85 -1.60
N GLY A 106 -4.77 2.32 -2.02
CA GLY A 106 -3.77 2.97 -1.16
C GLY A 106 -2.93 3.96 -1.96
N THR A 107 -3.57 4.98 -2.52
CA THR A 107 -3.03 5.71 -3.68
C THR A 107 -1.65 6.35 -3.49
N ASP A 108 -1.29 6.74 -2.27
CA ASP A 108 -0.10 7.57 -1.99
C ASP A 108 -0.10 8.89 -2.79
N LEU A 109 -1.29 9.45 -2.99
CA LEU A 109 -1.50 10.63 -3.80
C LEU A 109 -1.00 11.90 -3.07
N CYS A 110 0.12 12.45 -3.55
CA CYS A 110 0.75 13.66 -3.02
C CYS A 110 0.41 14.93 -3.82
N GLN A 111 -0.86 15.33 -3.88
CA GLN A 111 -1.29 16.47 -4.72
C GLN A 111 -0.70 17.81 -4.26
N ALA A 112 -0.20 18.57 -5.24
CA ALA A 112 0.21 19.97 -5.09
C ALA A 112 1.21 20.23 -3.94
N GLN A 113 2.02 19.22 -3.57
CA GLN A 113 3.05 19.37 -2.56
C GLN A 113 4.29 20.01 -3.17
N PRO A 114 4.92 21.00 -2.49
CA PRO A 114 6.14 21.61 -2.99
C PRO A 114 7.32 20.63 -2.90
N GLU A 115 8.37 20.86 -3.70
CA GLU A 115 9.58 20.02 -3.67
C GLU A 115 10.23 19.99 -2.28
N SER A 116 10.10 21.06 -1.48
CA SER A 116 10.60 21.09 -0.10
C SER A 116 9.99 20.00 0.78
N VAL A 117 8.72 19.64 0.55
CA VAL A 117 8.07 18.53 1.26
C VAL A 117 8.66 17.19 0.81
N LEU A 118 8.86 17.00 -0.50
CA LEU A 118 9.51 15.79 -1.02
C LEU A 118 10.94 15.61 -0.48
N THR A 119 11.72 16.70 -0.48
CA THR A 119 13.07 16.71 0.08
C THR A 119 13.04 16.33 1.56
N TRP A 120 12.11 16.92 2.33
CA TRP A 120 11.94 16.59 3.74
C TRP A 120 11.52 15.14 3.96
N MET A 121 10.58 14.61 3.17
CA MET A 121 10.13 13.21 3.25
C MET A 121 11.29 12.22 3.06
N ARG A 122 12.21 12.52 2.14
CA ARG A 122 13.36 11.65 1.85
C ARG A 122 14.50 11.76 2.87
N ASN A 123 14.69 12.93 3.47
CA ASN A 123 15.93 13.24 4.22
C ASN A 123 15.69 13.46 5.71
N GLY A 124 14.45 13.74 6.10
CA GLY A 124 14.04 13.97 7.47
C GLY A 124 14.93 14.98 8.18
N ARG A 125 15.21 14.73 9.46
CA ARG A 125 16.07 15.57 10.31
C ARG A 125 17.45 14.96 10.58
N TRP A 126 17.63 13.66 10.31
CA TRP A 126 18.75 12.88 10.84
C TRP A 126 19.66 12.28 9.77
N THR A 127 19.35 12.48 8.48
CA THR A 127 20.19 11.99 7.40
C THR A 127 21.32 12.98 7.12
N LYS A 128 22.57 12.49 7.16
CA LYS A 128 23.78 13.29 6.91
C LYS A 128 24.20 13.33 5.45
N ALA A 129 23.56 12.52 4.61
CA ALA A 129 23.80 12.41 3.18
C ALA A 129 22.47 12.55 2.42
N MET A 130 22.51 13.03 1.19
CA MET A 130 21.32 13.24 0.38
C MET A 130 20.70 11.89 -0.03
N ASP A 131 19.46 11.64 0.38
CA ASP A 131 18.64 10.52 -0.08
C ASP A 131 17.65 11.00 -1.16
N TYR A 132 17.64 10.30 -2.29
CA TYR A 132 16.76 10.55 -3.44
C TYR A 132 15.54 9.61 -3.46
N GLY A 133 15.41 8.70 -2.49
CA GLY A 133 14.35 7.72 -2.38
C GLY A 133 14.34 6.74 -3.55
N GLU A 134 13.20 6.65 -4.23
CA GLU A 134 13.04 5.93 -5.50
C GLU A 134 13.45 6.75 -6.73
N GLY A 135 13.73 8.04 -6.55
CA GLY A 135 14.32 8.89 -7.58
C GLY A 135 15.83 8.73 -7.68
N SER A 136 16.45 9.64 -8.41
CA SER A 136 17.91 9.72 -8.57
C SER A 136 18.38 11.17 -8.49
N GLN A 137 19.70 11.39 -8.49
CA GLN A 137 20.26 12.74 -8.54
C GLN A 137 19.82 13.50 -9.79
N SER A 138 19.64 12.81 -10.92
CA SER A 138 19.15 13.40 -12.18
C SER A 138 17.62 13.46 -12.26
N ASN A 139 16.90 12.85 -11.32
CA ASN A 139 15.43 12.82 -11.26
C ASN A 139 14.95 12.93 -9.81
N ALA A 140 15.26 14.07 -9.18
CA ALA A 140 15.01 14.33 -7.76
C ALA A 140 13.63 14.97 -7.50
N GLY A 141 12.89 15.35 -8.54
CA GLY A 141 11.57 15.96 -8.40
C GLY A 141 10.46 14.97 -8.04
N TRP A 142 9.24 15.50 -7.93
CA TRP A 142 8.04 14.68 -7.99
C TRP A 142 7.92 14.03 -9.37
N PRO A 143 7.51 12.76 -9.47
CA PRO A 143 7.24 12.17 -10.77
C PRO A 143 6.03 12.86 -11.43
N SER A 144 6.01 12.88 -12.75
CA SER A 144 4.83 13.32 -13.52
C SER A 144 3.58 12.51 -13.12
N PRO A 145 2.39 13.13 -13.09
CA PRO A 145 1.16 12.41 -12.76
C PRO A 145 0.79 11.41 -13.87
N LEU A 146 0.04 10.37 -13.49
CA LEU A 146 -0.55 9.43 -14.44
C LEU A 146 -1.64 10.11 -15.26
N ALA A 147 -1.69 9.84 -16.57
CA ALA A 147 -2.69 10.42 -17.47
C ALA A 147 -4.14 10.09 -17.05
N TRP A 148 -4.35 8.93 -16.43
CA TRP A 148 -5.66 8.44 -15.99
C TRP A 148 -5.95 8.67 -14.49
N PHE A 149 -4.99 9.22 -13.72
CA PHE A 149 -5.15 9.49 -12.28
C PHE A 149 -4.28 10.67 -11.82
N SER A 150 -4.60 11.88 -12.28
CA SER A 150 -3.90 13.09 -11.82
C SER A 150 -4.34 13.61 -10.45
N ASP A 151 -5.54 13.23 -9.99
CA ASP A 151 -6.13 13.73 -8.75
C ASP A 151 -7.22 12.80 -8.23
N ASN A 152 -7.68 13.08 -7.01
CA ASN A 152 -8.69 12.29 -6.30
C ASN A 152 -10.07 12.22 -6.98
N ARG A 153 -10.37 13.03 -8.00
CA ARG A 153 -11.65 12.91 -8.74
C ARG A 153 -11.61 11.75 -9.75
N HIS A 154 -10.45 11.17 -10.01
CA HIS A 154 -10.26 10.08 -10.97
C HIS A 154 -10.41 8.67 -10.41
N PHE A 155 -10.82 8.49 -9.15
CA PHE A 155 -11.17 7.16 -8.62
C PHE A 155 -12.20 6.39 -9.48
N PRO A 156 -13.23 7.02 -10.09
CA PRO A 156 -14.14 6.31 -11.00
C PRO A 156 -13.45 5.68 -12.22
N THR A 157 -12.31 6.22 -12.68
CA THR A 157 -11.53 5.64 -13.78
C THR A 157 -10.98 4.27 -13.42
N ILE A 158 -10.53 4.09 -12.17
CA ILE A 158 -10.04 2.80 -11.67
C ILE A 158 -11.18 1.78 -11.64
N VAL A 159 -12.38 2.20 -11.20
CA VAL A 159 -13.57 1.34 -11.19
C VAL A 159 -13.88 0.81 -12.60
N GLU A 160 -13.80 1.67 -13.62
CA GLU A 160 -14.03 1.25 -15.00
C GLU A 160 -12.95 0.28 -15.49
N GLY A 161 -11.67 0.55 -15.21
CA GLY A 161 -10.57 -0.36 -15.55
C GLY A 161 -10.72 -1.74 -14.88
N LEU A 162 -11.14 -1.80 -13.62
CA LEU A 162 -11.39 -3.05 -12.92
C LEU A 162 -12.56 -3.84 -13.54
N ARG A 163 -13.64 -3.17 -13.94
CA ARG A 163 -14.74 -3.84 -14.68
C ARG A 163 -14.25 -4.47 -15.97
N GLN A 164 -13.37 -3.79 -16.71
CA GLN A 164 -12.81 -4.30 -17.95
C GLN A 164 -11.92 -5.53 -17.74
N LYS A 165 -11.32 -5.67 -16.54
CA LYS A 165 -10.61 -6.89 -16.12
C LYS A 165 -11.51 -8.01 -15.61
N GLY A 166 -12.82 -7.81 -15.58
CA GLY A 166 -13.81 -8.84 -15.22
C GLY A 166 -14.22 -8.85 -13.76
N PHE A 167 -13.77 -7.90 -12.94
CA PHE A 167 -14.23 -7.78 -11.56
C PHE A 167 -15.72 -7.44 -11.52
N ASN A 168 -16.47 -8.19 -10.71
CA ASN A 168 -17.88 -7.93 -10.49
C ASN A 168 -18.11 -6.77 -9.50
N HIS A 169 -19.36 -6.33 -9.35
CA HIS A 169 -19.69 -5.17 -8.52
C HIS A 169 -19.29 -5.36 -7.04
N GLU A 170 -19.45 -6.55 -6.47
CA GLU A 170 -19.10 -6.84 -5.08
C GLU A 170 -17.59 -6.80 -4.87
N GLU A 171 -16.81 -7.35 -5.80
CA GLU A 171 -15.36 -7.36 -5.74
C GLU A 171 -14.77 -5.94 -5.87
N ILE A 172 -15.35 -5.13 -6.76
CA ILE A 172 -15.00 -3.71 -6.87
C ILE A 172 -15.31 -2.99 -5.56
N ASP A 173 -16.50 -3.18 -4.99
CA ASP A 173 -16.86 -2.60 -3.69
C ASP A 173 -15.86 -2.98 -2.58
N LYS A 174 -15.39 -4.23 -2.58
CA LYS A 174 -14.33 -4.72 -1.68
C LYS A 174 -13.03 -3.95 -1.84
N ILE A 175 -12.50 -3.88 -3.07
CA ILE A 175 -11.26 -3.16 -3.41
C ILE A 175 -11.37 -1.67 -3.07
N MET A 176 -12.51 -1.05 -3.40
CA MET A 176 -12.71 0.38 -3.29
C MET A 176 -12.99 0.85 -1.85
N GLY A 177 -13.31 -0.06 -0.92
CA GLY A 177 -13.39 0.33 0.49
C GLY A 177 -13.92 -0.68 1.47
N ARG A 178 -14.72 -1.69 1.08
CA ARG A 178 -15.30 -2.61 2.08
C ARG A 178 -14.24 -3.44 2.80
N ASN A 179 -13.15 -3.81 2.12
CA ASN A 179 -12.03 -4.49 2.78
C ASN A 179 -11.36 -3.58 3.80
N TRP A 180 -11.10 -2.31 3.45
CA TRP A 180 -10.56 -1.33 4.40
C TRP A 180 -11.48 -1.10 5.59
N LEU A 181 -12.80 -0.99 5.36
CA LEU A 181 -13.78 -0.83 6.42
C LEU A 181 -13.73 -2.01 7.41
N ARG A 182 -13.64 -3.25 6.91
CA ARG A 182 -13.47 -4.44 7.74
C ARG A 182 -12.19 -4.35 8.58
N GLN A 183 -11.05 -4.07 7.93
CA GLN A 183 -9.75 -3.97 8.60
C GLN A 183 -9.71 -2.92 9.70
N LEU A 184 -10.27 -1.73 9.44
CA LEU A 184 -10.36 -0.66 10.42
C LEU A 184 -11.32 -1.05 11.55
N THR A 185 -12.50 -1.58 11.23
CA THR A 185 -13.53 -1.88 12.23
C THR A 185 -13.13 -3.02 13.17
N GLU A 186 -12.38 -4.02 12.68
CA GLU A 186 -11.95 -5.17 13.46
C GLU A 186 -10.59 -4.94 14.12
N GLY A 187 -9.63 -4.39 13.36
CA GLY A 187 -8.25 -4.24 13.80
C GLY A 187 -8.00 -3.08 14.78
N THR A 188 -8.90 -2.09 14.85
CA THR A 188 -8.76 -0.95 15.77
C THR A 188 -9.54 -1.10 17.08
N ARG A 189 -10.10 -2.29 17.37
CA ARG A 189 -10.77 -2.54 18.65
C ARG A 189 -9.72 -2.75 19.75
N PRO A 190 -9.73 -1.97 20.84
CA PRO A 190 -8.87 -2.25 21.98
C PRO A 190 -9.12 -3.66 22.52
N ALA A 191 -8.10 -4.30 23.08
CA ALA A 191 -8.31 -5.57 23.76
C ALA A 191 -9.29 -5.34 24.92
N VAL A 192 -10.37 -6.10 24.98
CA VAL A 192 -11.29 -6.05 26.13
C VAL A 192 -10.55 -6.64 27.31
N ASN A 193 -10.19 -5.80 28.27
CA ASN A 193 -9.60 -6.26 29.53
C ASN A 193 -10.67 -7.05 30.30
N THR A 194 -10.65 -8.38 30.22
CA THR A 194 -11.51 -9.27 31.01
C THR A 194 -10.97 -9.48 32.43
N ALA A 195 -10.40 -8.43 33.03
CA ALA A 195 -9.87 -8.47 34.38
C ALA A 195 -10.36 -7.26 35.18
N PHE A 196 -11.49 -7.44 35.85
CA PHE A 196 -11.85 -6.83 37.14
C PHE A 196 -12.64 -7.86 37.94
#